data_AF-X0HCY0-F1
#
_entry.id   AF-X0HCY0-F1
#
_cell.length_a   1.000
_cell.length_b   1.000
_cell.length_c   1.000
_cell.angle_alpha   90.00
_cell.angle_beta   90.00
_cell.angle_gamma   90.00
#
_symmetry.space_group_name_H-M   'P 1'
#
loop_
_entity.id
_entity.type
_entity.pdbx_description
1 polymer ?
#
loop_
_entity_poly.entity_id
_entity_poly.type
_entity_poly.pdbx_seq_one_letter_code
_entity_poly.pdbx_strand_id
1 'polypeptide(L)'
;MPPEISKSNMETSVTEVQEELSPLSDRDFRIFNHMAVKMDYFHDKFRRSWNLLWLAATTKTCPQNMEPEKLIDVGLSFARNLTTHHNIEEAYFFPMLAEKMPEFQSNQAELLKQHRDIHAGLDGFVEYLQSCRRGETELDMIQLKAVMESWGDVLWTHLDQEVKTISAKNMRRYWTLDDMIRMQI
;
A
#
# COMPACT_ATOMS: atom_id res chain seq x y z
N MET A 1 16.91 67.74 19.30
CA MET A 1 17.70 66.87 18.39
C MET A 1 17.51 65.43 18.84
N PRO A 2 17.27 64.48 17.91
CA PRO A 2 16.85 63.11 18.17
C PRO A 2 18.08 62.18 18.41
N PRO A 3 17.91 60.89 18.70
CA PRO A 3 17.58 59.93 17.63
C PRO A 3 16.45 58.93 17.98
N GLU A 4 15.68 58.59 16.95
CA GLU A 4 14.89 57.37 16.81
C GLU A 4 15.80 56.13 16.88
N ILE A 5 15.36 55.07 17.54
CA ILE A 5 15.84 53.71 17.26
C ILE A 5 14.63 52.80 17.02
N SER A 6 14.45 52.60 15.72
CA SER A 6 13.80 51.54 14.95
C SER A 6 13.31 50.28 15.69
N LYS A 7 12.07 49.91 15.35
CA LYS A 7 11.47 48.60 15.58
C LYS A 7 12.23 47.53 14.80
N SER A 8 12.61 46.44 15.46
CA SER A 8 12.97 45.18 14.80
C SER A 8 12.03 44.10 15.30
N ASN A 9 10.93 43.92 14.56
CA ASN A 9 10.27 42.62 14.45
C ASN A 9 11.10 41.81 13.47
N MET A 10 11.66 40.70 13.92
CA MET A 10 12.13 39.65 13.01
C MET A 10 11.49 38.33 13.43
N GLU A 11 10.21 38.25 13.07
CA GLU A 11 9.47 37.01 12.94
C GLU A 11 10.18 36.18 11.88
N THR A 12 10.87 35.13 12.32
CA THR A 12 11.64 34.26 11.44
C THR A 12 10.64 33.33 10.75
N SER A 13 10.20 33.74 9.56
CA SER A 13 9.47 32.88 8.62
C SER A 13 10.31 31.64 8.34
N VAL A 14 9.84 30.50 8.83
CA VAL A 14 10.32 29.17 8.45
C VAL A 14 9.88 28.94 7.01
N THR A 15 10.70 29.39 6.06
CA THR A 15 10.54 29.04 4.65
C THR A 15 11.32 27.76 4.43
N GLU A 16 10.63 26.62 4.46
CA GLU A 16 11.13 25.35 3.92
C GLU A 16 11.43 25.55 2.43
N VAL A 17 12.69 25.82 2.12
CA VAL A 17 13.19 25.70 0.76
C VAL A 17 13.29 24.21 0.48
N GLN A 18 12.25 23.65 -0.15
CA GLN A 18 12.39 22.36 -0.83
C GLN A 18 13.40 22.58 -1.98
N GLU A 19 14.68 22.32 -1.72
CA GLU A 19 15.67 22.19 -2.78
C GLU A 19 15.21 21.07 -3.71
N GLU A 20 14.66 21.45 -4.88
CA GLU A 20 14.34 20.48 -5.91
C GLU A 20 15.62 19.81 -6.40
N LEU A 21 15.82 18.57 -5.94
CA LEU A 21 16.97 17.77 -6.33
C LEU A 21 17.04 17.65 -7.85
N SER A 22 18.23 17.85 -8.43
CA SER A 22 18.44 17.85 -9.88
C SER A 22 17.85 16.60 -10.57
N PRO A 23 17.37 16.67 -11.82
CA PRO A 23 16.80 15.50 -12.50
C PRO A 23 17.77 14.31 -12.52
N LEU A 24 17.25 13.10 -12.29
CA LEU A 24 18.03 11.86 -12.39
C LEU A 24 18.27 11.48 -13.86
N SER A 25 19.39 10.83 -14.14
CA SER A 25 19.53 10.11 -15.41
C SER A 25 18.51 8.95 -15.47
N ASP A 26 18.15 8.48 -16.67
CA ASP A 26 17.24 7.34 -16.82
C ASP A 26 17.74 6.08 -16.11
N ARG A 27 19.07 5.89 -16.08
CA ARG A 27 19.70 4.76 -15.38
C ARG A 27 19.48 4.87 -13.87
N ASP A 28 19.78 6.03 -13.30
CA ASP A 28 19.67 6.22 -11.86
C ASP A 28 18.21 6.23 -11.42
N PHE A 29 17.31 6.80 -12.24
CA PHE A 29 15.88 6.72 -12.00
C PHE A 29 15.40 5.27 -11.89
N ARG A 30 15.81 4.39 -12.82
CA ARG A 30 15.44 2.96 -12.74
C ARG A 30 15.97 2.28 -11.49
N ILE A 31 17.18 2.64 -11.05
CA ILE A 31 17.76 2.12 -9.81
C ILE A 31 16.92 2.62 -8.62
N PHE A 32 16.68 3.92 -8.49
CA PHE A 32 15.86 4.44 -7.39
C PHE A 32 14.41 3.94 -7.40
N ASN A 33 13.84 3.63 -8.57
CA ASN A 33 12.45 3.21 -8.71
C ASN A 33 12.25 1.68 -8.66
N HIS A 34 13.31 0.87 -8.58
CA HIS A 34 13.19 -0.57 -8.77
C HIS A 34 12.23 -1.22 -7.77
N MET A 35 12.22 -0.75 -6.52
CA MET A 35 11.35 -1.25 -5.46
C MET A 35 9.89 -0.94 -5.75
N ALA A 36 9.58 0.31 -6.11
CA ALA A 36 8.23 0.71 -6.50
C ALA A 36 7.69 -0.12 -7.67
N VAL A 37 8.51 -0.39 -8.69
CA VAL A 37 8.10 -1.25 -9.83
C VAL A 37 7.80 -2.68 -9.38
N LYS A 38 8.65 -3.26 -8.52
CA LYS A 38 8.46 -4.62 -8.00
C LYS A 38 7.21 -4.70 -7.12
N MET A 39 7.00 -3.69 -6.27
CA MET A 39 5.85 -3.58 -5.40
C MET A 39 4.55 -3.51 -6.20
N ASP A 40 4.51 -2.60 -7.17
CA ASP A 40 3.32 -2.39 -8.00
C ASP A 40 2.96 -3.63 -8.84
N TYR A 41 3.97 -4.41 -9.27
CA TYR A 41 3.75 -5.70 -9.92
C TYR A 41 3.00 -6.72 -9.04
N PHE A 42 3.30 -6.77 -7.73
CA PHE A 42 2.53 -7.60 -6.78
C PHE A 42 1.17 -6.98 -6.51
N HIS A 43 1.09 -5.66 -6.31
CA HIS A 43 -0.16 -4.93 -6.06
C HIS A 43 -1.16 -5.12 -7.21
N ASP A 44 -0.70 -5.14 -8.45
CA ASP A 44 -1.55 -5.40 -9.61
C ASP A 44 -2.20 -6.79 -9.60
N LYS A 45 -1.60 -7.79 -8.95
CA LYS A 45 -2.25 -9.11 -8.77
C LYS A 45 -3.39 -9.01 -7.77
N PHE A 46 -3.23 -8.20 -6.72
CA PHE A 46 -4.28 -7.92 -5.74
C PHE A 46 -5.41 -7.12 -6.37
N ARG A 47 -5.11 -6.03 -7.09
CA ARG A 47 -6.11 -5.24 -7.83
C ARG A 47 -6.92 -6.09 -8.81
N ARG A 48 -6.26 -6.99 -9.56
CA ARG A 48 -6.94 -7.92 -10.47
C ARG A 48 -7.89 -8.87 -9.75
N SER A 49 -7.44 -9.47 -8.65
CA SER A 49 -8.27 -10.40 -7.87
C SER A 49 -9.46 -9.67 -7.22
N TRP A 50 -9.20 -8.50 -6.63
CA TRP A 50 -10.22 -7.61 -6.09
C TRP A 50 -11.28 -7.26 -7.14
N ASN A 51 -10.86 -6.78 -8.31
CA ASN A 51 -11.78 -6.36 -9.36
C ASN A 51 -12.64 -7.52 -9.89
N LEU A 52 -12.09 -8.73 -9.96
CA LEU A 52 -12.85 -9.92 -10.34
C LEU A 52 -13.97 -10.22 -9.31
N LEU A 53 -13.62 -10.23 -8.02
CA LEU A 53 -14.56 -10.48 -6.92
C LEU A 53 -15.60 -9.35 -6.81
N TRP A 54 -15.15 -8.10 -6.94
CA TRP A 54 -15.99 -6.92 -6.87
C TRP A 54 -16.97 -6.86 -8.04
N LEU A 55 -16.53 -7.21 -9.25
CA LEU A 55 -17.41 -7.34 -10.40
C LEU A 55 -18.49 -8.38 -10.13
N ALA A 56 -18.12 -9.57 -9.65
CA ALA A 56 -19.08 -10.61 -9.31
C ALA A 56 -20.13 -10.15 -8.29
N ALA A 57 -19.65 -9.49 -7.23
CA ALA A 57 -20.47 -8.99 -6.13
C ALA A 57 -21.44 -7.88 -6.57
N THR A 58 -20.99 -6.99 -7.46
CA THR A 58 -21.78 -5.84 -7.92
C THR A 58 -22.74 -6.18 -9.06
N THR A 59 -22.39 -7.11 -9.95
CA THR A 59 -23.29 -7.60 -11.00
C THR A 59 -24.22 -8.71 -10.52
N LYS A 60 -23.98 -9.24 -9.31
CA LYS A 60 -24.70 -10.39 -8.72
C LYS A 60 -24.63 -11.63 -9.61
N THR A 61 -23.56 -11.78 -10.36
CA THR A 61 -23.35 -12.89 -11.31
C THR A 61 -21.90 -13.31 -11.29
N CYS A 62 -21.62 -14.61 -11.39
CA CYS A 62 -20.26 -15.07 -11.55
C CYS A 62 -19.69 -14.62 -12.90
N PRO A 63 -18.54 -13.92 -12.93
CA PRO A 63 -17.91 -13.49 -14.18
C PRO A 63 -17.50 -14.69 -15.02
N GLN A 64 -17.55 -14.55 -16.35
CA GLN A 64 -16.99 -15.53 -17.30
C GLN A 64 -17.57 -16.95 -17.19
N ASN A 65 -18.83 -17.11 -16.75
CA ASN A 65 -19.44 -18.42 -16.46
C ASN A 65 -18.63 -19.25 -15.45
N MET A 66 -17.94 -18.58 -14.53
CA MET A 66 -17.19 -19.23 -13.46
C MET A 66 -18.13 -19.89 -12.45
N GLU A 67 -17.79 -21.10 -12.02
CA GLU A 67 -18.51 -21.78 -10.93
C GLU A 67 -18.30 -21.05 -9.58
N PRO A 68 -19.31 -20.99 -8.69
CA PRO A 68 -19.21 -20.33 -7.39
C PRO A 68 -18.01 -20.77 -6.55
N GLU A 69 -17.67 -22.06 -6.56
CA GLU A 69 -16.52 -22.63 -5.84
C GLU A 69 -15.21 -22.01 -6.33
N LYS A 70 -15.11 -21.74 -7.63
CA LYS A 70 -13.91 -21.13 -8.20
C LYS A 70 -13.78 -19.67 -7.77
N LEU A 71 -14.89 -18.95 -7.61
CA LEU A 71 -14.88 -17.58 -7.10
C LEU A 71 -14.44 -17.55 -5.62
N ILE A 72 -14.91 -18.51 -4.82
CA ILE A 72 -14.46 -18.69 -3.43
C ILE A 72 -12.95 -18.96 -3.37
N ASP A 73 -12.44 -19.85 -4.21
CA ASP A 73 -11.00 -20.15 -4.28
C ASP A 73 -10.16 -18.92 -4.67
N VAL A 74 -10.66 -18.08 -5.59
CA VAL A 74 -10.02 -16.80 -5.94
C VAL A 74 -9.93 -15.90 -4.71
N GLY A 75 -11.03 -15.73 -3.96
CA GLY A 75 -11.06 -14.91 -2.76
C GLY A 75 -10.10 -15.40 -1.67
N LEU A 76 -10.13 -16.70 -1.36
CA LEU A 76 -9.25 -17.29 -0.36
C LEU A 76 -7.77 -17.22 -0.76
N SER A 77 -7.46 -17.41 -2.05
CA SER A 77 -6.10 -17.24 -2.58
C SER A 77 -5.64 -15.79 -2.48
N PHE A 78 -6.49 -14.83 -2.83
CA PHE A 78 -6.24 -13.40 -2.68
C PHE A 78 -5.88 -13.05 -1.23
N ALA A 79 -6.71 -13.44 -0.26
CA ALA A 79 -6.50 -13.16 1.15
C ALA A 79 -5.18 -13.74 1.68
N ARG A 80 -4.87 -15.00 1.33
CA ARG A 80 -3.62 -15.65 1.72
C ARG A 80 -2.40 -14.96 1.13
N ASN A 81 -2.46 -14.60 -0.16
CA ASN A 81 -1.33 -13.98 -0.84
C ASN A 81 -1.08 -12.55 -0.33
N LEU A 82 -2.14 -11.78 -0.07
CA LEU A 82 -2.05 -10.45 0.51
C LEU A 82 -1.47 -10.51 1.94
N THR A 83 -1.94 -11.46 2.75
CA THR A 83 -1.38 -11.71 4.09
C THR A 83 0.10 -12.06 4.05
N THR A 84 0.50 -12.94 3.12
CA THR A 84 1.91 -13.34 2.99
C THR A 84 2.79 -12.16 2.58
N HIS A 85 2.28 -11.30 1.70
CA HIS A 85 2.95 -10.10 1.24
C HIS A 85 3.20 -9.10 2.37
N HIS A 86 2.17 -8.73 3.12
CA HIS A 86 2.32 -7.85 4.29
C HIS A 86 3.26 -8.44 5.35
N ASN A 87 3.19 -9.75 5.60
CA ASN A 87 4.09 -10.40 6.54
C ASN A 87 5.56 -10.28 6.11
N ILE A 88 5.86 -10.36 4.81
CA ILE A 88 7.23 -10.17 4.29
C ILE A 88 7.65 -8.71 4.46
N GLU A 89 6.75 -7.78 4.20
CA GLU A 89 7.02 -6.35 4.37
C GLU A 89 7.36 -6.00 5.81
N GLU A 90 6.49 -6.38 6.75
CA GLU A 90 6.68 -6.08 8.16
C GLU A 90 7.88 -6.80 8.76
N ALA A 91 8.17 -8.02 8.31
CA ALA A 91 9.30 -8.80 8.83
C ALA A 91 10.66 -8.34 8.30
N TYR A 92 10.72 -7.84 7.06
CA TYR A 92 12.01 -7.61 6.37
C TYR A 92 12.10 -6.26 5.65
N PHE A 93 11.07 -5.85 4.90
CA PHE A 93 11.16 -4.69 4.02
C PHE A 93 11.03 -3.36 4.77
N PHE A 94 9.99 -3.21 5.61
CA PHE A 94 9.76 -2.00 6.40
C PHE A 94 10.87 -1.75 7.43
N PRO A 95 11.38 -2.77 8.16
CA PRO A 95 12.53 -2.57 9.03
C PRO A 95 13.77 -2.03 8.30
N MET A 96 14.06 -2.53 7.09
CA MET A 96 15.16 -2.03 6.26
C MET A 96 14.95 -0.57 5.85
N LEU A 97 13.74 -0.20 5.40
CA LEU A 97 13.45 1.17 5.00
C LEU A 97 13.47 2.14 6.20
N ALA A 98 13.03 1.68 7.38
CA ALA A 98 13.02 2.45 8.62
C ALA A 98 14.41 2.93 9.07
N GLU A 99 15.49 2.33 8.59
CA GLU A 99 16.86 2.80 8.88
C GLU A 99 17.07 4.27 8.49
N LYS A 100 16.46 4.73 7.39
CA LYS A 100 16.60 6.12 6.90
C LYS A 100 15.29 6.83 6.58
N MET A 101 14.16 6.14 6.51
CA MET A 101 12.87 6.71 6.13
C MET A 101 11.93 6.81 7.34
N PRO A 102 11.68 8.02 7.87
CA PRO A 102 10.80 8.23 9.03
C PRO A 102 9.40 7.67 8.84
N GLU A 103 8.93 7.57 7.60
CA GLU A 103 7.64 6.99 7.22
C GLU A 103 7.47 5.54 7.71
N PHE A 104 8.56 4.82 8.03
CA PHE A 104 8.56 3.42 8.48
C PHE A 104 9.04 3.20 9.93
N GLN A 105 9.46 4.25 10.65
CA GLN A 105 10.18 4.12 11.93
C GLN A 105 9.31 3.80 13.16
N SER A 106 8.00 3.93 13.07
CA SER A 106 7.08 3.82 14.20
C SER A 106 5.96 2.85 13.92
N ASN A 107 5.48 2.15 14.96
CA ASN A 107 4.25 1.34 14.86
C ASN A 107 3.00 2.18 14.53
N GLN A 108 3.10 3.51 14.66
CA GLN A 108 2.10 4.50 14.24
C GLN A 108 2.32 5.01 12.81
N ALA A 109 3.29 4.45 12.06
CA ALA A 109 3.41 4.68 10.64
C ALA A 109 2.09 4.35 9.94
N GLU A 110 1.69 5.22 9.03
CA GLU A 110 0.40 5.12 8.35
C GLU A 110 0.26 3.80 7.58
N LEU A 111 1.32 3.33 6.90
CA LEU A 111 1.32 2.06 6.18
C LEU A 111 1.10 0.84 7.12
N LEU A 112 1.75 0.84 8.29
CA LEU A 112 1.54 -0.21 9.30
C LEU A 112 0.13 -0.18 9.90
N LYS A 113 -0.47 1.01 10.03
CA LYS A 113 -1.87 1.13 10.44
C LYS A 113 -2.80 0.57 9.37
N GLN A 114 -2.56 0.89 8.10
CA GLN A 114 -3.32 0.35 6.98
C GLN A 114 -3.24 -1.17 6.91
N HIS A 115 -2.06 -1.77 7.13
CA HIS A 115 -1.94 -3.24 7.23
C HIS A 115 -2.88 -3.81 8.29
N ARG A 116 -2.90 -3.25 9.50
CA ARG A 116 -3.79 -3.71 10.58
C ARG A 116 -5.26 -3.62 10.20
N ASP A 117 -5.67 -2.50 9.61
CA ASP A 117 -7.05 -2.28 9.18
C ASP A 117 -7.45 -3.25 8.04
N ILE A 118 -6.53 -3.51 7.11
CA ILE A 118 -6.71 -4.51 6.04
C ILE A 118 -6.80 -5.93 6.62
N HIS A 119 -5.95 -6.30 7.58
CA HIS A 119 -6.00 -7.60 8.22
C HIS A 119 -7.31 -7.83 8.98
N ALA A 120 -7.80 -6.82 9.68
CA ALA A 120 -9.12 -6.88 10.32
C ALA A 120 -10.25 -7.10 9.30
N GLY A 121 -10.19 -6.44 8.13
CA GLY A 121 -11.13 -6.68 7.03
C GLY A 121 -11.00 -8.06 6.39
N LEU A 122 -9.77 -8.57 6.26
CA LEU A 122 -9.47 -9.91 5.74
C LEU A 122 -10.03 -11.01 6.64
N ASP A 123 -10.01 -10.85 7.96
CA ASP A 123 -10.53 -11.85 8.90
C ASP A 123 -12.01 -12.18 8.60
N GLY A 124 -12.85 -11.15 8.50
CA GLY A 124 -14.28 -11.33 8.16
C GLY A 124 -14.50 -11.84 6.73
N PHE A 125 -13.66 -11.41 5.78
CA PHE A 125 -13.70 -11.89 4.40
C PHE A 125 -13.37 -13.38 4.28
N VAL A 126 -12.32 -13.82 4.97
CA VAL A 126 -11.89 -15.22 4.99
C VAL A 126 -12.90 -16.08 5.73
N GLU A 127 -13.40 -15.62 6.88
CA GLU A 127 -14.42 -16.34 7.65
C GLU A 127 -15.65 -16.64 6.77
N TYR A 128 -16.19 -15.61 6.10
CA TYR A 128 -17.34 -15.76 5.21
C TYR A 128 -17.08 -16.77 4.09
N LEU A 129 -16.00 -16.59 3.33
CA LEU A 129 -15.69 -17.46 2.19
C LEU A 129 -15.39 -18.90 2.61
N GLN A 130 -14.77 -19.11 3.78
CA GLN A 130 -14.54 -20.46 4.29
C GLN A 130 -15.83 -21.15 4.71
N SER A 131 -16.79 -20.42 5.31
CA SER A 131 -18.11 -20.95 5.64
C SER A 131 -18.88 -21.35 4.38
N CYS A 132 -18.80 -20.54 3.32
CA CYS A 132 -19.33 -20.91 2.00
C CYS A 132 -18.66 -22.18 1.45
N ARG A 133 -17.33 -22.27 1.53
CA ARG A 133 -16.58 -23.45 1.07
C ARG A 133 -16.96 -24.74 1.82
N ARG A 134 -17.33 -24.63 3.10
CA ARG A 134 -17.77 -25.77 3.92
C ARG A 134 -19.25 -26.13 3.71
N GLY A 135 -20.01 -25.33 2.96
CA GLY A 135 -21.44 -25.53 2.77
C GLY A 135 -22.30 -25.13 3.99
N GLU A 136 -21.73 -24.35 4.92
CA GLU A 136 -22.45 -23.86 6.10
C GLU A 136 -23.33 -22.63 5.77
N THR A 137 -23.02 -21.95 4.67
CA THR A 137 -23.73 -20.79 4.17
C THR A 137 -23.65 -20.79 2.64
N GLU A 138 -24.71 -20.34 1.96
CA GLU A 138 -24.68 -20.17 0.51
C GLU A 138 -23.88 -18.92 0.13
N LEU A 139 -23.19 -18.95 -1.02
CA LEU A 139 -22.48 -17.79 -1.52
C LEU A 139 -23.46 -16.71 -1.98
N ASP A 140 -23.64 -15.68 -1.15
CA ASP A 140 -24.42 -14.49 -1.45
C ASP A 140 -23.53 -13.32 -1.90
N MET A 141 -23.85 -12.75 -3.06
CA MET A 141 -23.07 -11.67 -3.68
C MET A 141 -23.24 -10.32 -2.96
N ILE A 142 -24.38 -10.09 -2.30
CA ILE A 142 -24.62 -8.88 -1.51
C ILE A 142 -23.77 -8.92 -0.24
N GLN A 143 -23.71 -10.06 0.42
CA GLN A 143 -22.85 -10.29 1.58
C GLN A 143 -21.37 -10.19 1.19
N LEU A 144 -20.95 -10.80 0.06
CA LEU A 144 -19.60 -10.66 -0.46
C LEU A 144 -19.24 -9.18 -0.68
N LYS A 145 -20.13 -8.42 -1.32
CA LYS A 145 -19.95 -6.98 -1.53
C LYS A 145 -19.78 -6.25 -0.20
N ALA A 146 -20.68 -6.47 0.76
CA ALA A 146 -20.66 -5.77 2.03
C ALA A 146 -19.35 -5.99 2.80
N VAL A 147 -18.85 -7.24 2.81
CA VAL A 147 -17.58 -7.55 3.47
C VAL A 147 -16.41 -6.87 2.76
N MET A 148 -16.35 -6.93 1.42
CA MET A 148 -15.31 -6.21 0.66
C MET A 148 -15.38 -4.69 0.85
N GLU A 149 -16.57 -4.10 0.77
CA GLU A 149 -16.77 -2.65 0.87
C GLU A 149 -16.33 -2.08 2.22
N SER A 150 -16.38 -2.88 3.29
CA SER A 150 -16.01 -2.43 4.64
C SER A 150 -14.53 -2.05 4.81
N TRP A 151 -13.64 -2.49 3.91
CA TRP A 151 -12.19 -2.22 4.00
C TRP A 151 -11.55 -1.90 2.63
N GLY A 152 -12.33 -1.85 1.55
CA GLY A 152 -11.82 -1.64 0.20
C GLY A 152 -11.09 -0.31 0.02
N ASP A 153 -11.62 0.79 0.57
CA ASP A 153 -10.97 2.10 0.45
C ASP A 153 -9.58 2.11 1.11
N VAL A 154 -9.42 1.40 2.23
CA VAL A 154 -8.13 1.26 2.92
C VAL A 154 -7.16 0.47 2.07
N LEU A 155 -7.60 -0.67 1.49
CA LEU A 155 -6.77 -1.47 0.60
C LEU A 155 -6.28 -0.65 -0.60
N TRP A 156 -7.19 -0.02 -1.35
CA TRP A 156 -6.82 0.73 -2.55
C TRP A 156 -5.88 1.89 -2.23
N THR A 157 -6.16 2.60 -1.14
CA THR A 157 -5.28 3.67 -0.66
C THR A 157 -3.89 3.16 -0.34
N HIS A 158 -3.80 2.03 0.38
CA HIS A 158 -2.54 1.40 0.76
C HIS A 158 -1.70 1.01 -0.46
N LEU A 159 -2.31 0.30 -1.42
CA LEU A 159 -1.61 -0.17 -2.62
C LEU A 159 -0.98 0.97 -3.44
N ASP A 160 -1.59 2.15 -3.43
CA ASP A 160 -1.08 3.33 -4.14
C ASP A 160 -0.09 4.15 -3.31
N GLN A 161 -0.39 4.34 -2.03
CA GLN A 161 0.45 5.14 -1.12
C GLN A 161 1.81 4.49 -0.88
N GLU A 162 1.86 3.18 -0.74
CA GLU A 162 3.13 2.48 -0.53
C GLU A 162 4.05 2.64 -1.74
N VAL A 163 3.56 2.35 -2.95
CA VAL A 163 4.30 2.51 -4.21
C VAL A 163 4.83 3.95 -4.36
N LYS A 164 4.01 4.94 -4.00
CA LYS A 164 4.42 6.35 -4.02
C LYS A 164 5.51 6.64 -2.98
N THR A 165 5.39 6.07 -1.78
CA THR A 165 6.33 6.26 -0.67
C THR A 165 7.71 5.69 -0.98
N ILE A 166 7.77 4.57 -1.69
CA ILE A 166 9.02 3.93 -2.13
C ILE A 166 9.41 4.28 -3.59
N SER A 167 8.79 5.32 -4.16
CA SER A 167 9.11 5.80 -5.51
C SER A 167 10.49 6.45 -5.58
N ALA A 168 11.06 6.52 -6.78
CA ALA A 168 12.37 7.15 -6.98
C ALA A 168 12.45 8.58 -6.42
N LYS A 169 11.35 9.35 -6.51
CA LYS A 169 11.26 10.72 -5.99
C LYS A 169 11.46 10.78 -4.48
N ASN A 170 10.93 9.82 -3.72
CA ASN A 170 11.06 9.81 -2.27
C ASN A 170 12.35 9.10 -1.83
N MET A 171 12.68 7.96 -2.45
CA MET A 171 13.88 7.18 -2.12
C MET A 171 15.16 8.02 -2.21
N ARG A 172 15.31 8.83 -3.27
CA ARG A 172 16.48 9.71 -3.48
C ARG A 172 16.67 10.81 -2.42
N ARG A 173 15.69 11.02 -1.53
CA ARG A 173 15.79 11.99 -0.42
C ARG A 173 16.55 11.41 0.77
N TYR A 174 16.56 10.08 0.90
CA TYR A 174 17.10 9.37 2.06
C TYR A 174 18.26 8.43 1.71
N TRP A 175 18.28 7.91 0.48
CA TRP A 175 19.22 6.89 0.04
C TRP A 175 20.16 7.40 -1.04
N THR A 176 21.41 6.97 -0.99
CA THR A 176 22.37 7.19 -2.08
C THR A 176 22.20 6.16 -3.19
N LEU A 177 22.79 6.41 -4.37
CA LEU A 177 22.76 5.44 -5.47
C LEU A 177 23.43 4.12 -5.07
N ASP A 178 24.55 4.19 -4.34
CA ASP A 178 25.28 3.01 -3.86
C ASP A 178 24.47 2.21 -2.84
N ASP A 179 23.70 2.88 -1.97
CA ASP A 179 22.77 2.19 -1.06
C ASP A 179 21.73 1.42 -1.88
N MET A 180 21.08 2.09 -2.84
CA MET A 180 20.04 1.48 -3.67
C MET A 180 20.57 0.28 -4.48
N ILE A 181 21.80 0.34 -4.98
CA ILE A 181 22.43 -0.79 -5.69
C ILE A 181 22.61 -1.99 -4.76
N ARG A 182 23.01 -1.78 -3.50
CA ARG A 182 23.16 -2.87 -2.52
C ARG A 182 21.83 -3.48 -2.09
N MET A 183 20.74 -2.71 -2.17
CA MET A 183 19.38 -3.13 -1.81
C MET A 183 18.63 -3.85 -2.94
N GLN A 184 19.23 -4.05 -4.11
CA GLN A 184 18.61 -4.81 -5.21
C GLN A 184 18.57 -6.31 -4.87
N ILE A 185 17.54 -6.72 -4.12
CA ILE A 185 17.15 -8.10 -3.79
C ILE A 185 15.94 -8.57 -4.61
#